data_AF-A0ABD7HH35-F1
#
_entry.id   AF-A0ABD7HH35-F1
#
_cell.length_a   1.000
_cell.length_b   1.000
_cell.length_c   1.000
_cell.angle_alpha   90.00
_cell.angle_beta   90.00
_cell.angle_gamma   90.00
#
_symmetry.space_group_name_H-M   'P 1'
#
loop_
_entity.id
_entity.type
_entity.pdbx_description
1 polymer ?
#
loop_
_entity_poly.entity_id
_entity_poly.type
_entity_poly.pdbx_seq_one_letter_code
_entity_poly.pdbx_strand_id
1 'polypeptide(L)'
;MLGVLVEQAILAAPTPREARQFVDTYTDDYGIRYAATVLAGTRQDLDSEAGRANYEQVVSARAGLRDRITVACVADLSSTVDLTDLAAVTILRMAGFLDNEQWEALACTAKQLIADGATPWELAGRFVGPSPHLDERYALHWNSFERVVPSADWQNCTIPAIDPPGDTSAAGATQTPEEDLAERIAYAANVMKANGADPLAPTSSTTSSH
;
A
#
# COMPACT_ATOMS: atom_id res chain seq x y z
N MET A 1 -25.58 -1.91 1.85
CA MET A 1 -26.72 -1.30 1.14
C MET A 1 -26.26 -0.29 0.08
N LEU A 2 -25.37 0.67 0.41
CA LEU A 2 -24.83 1.63 -0.57
C LEU A 2 -24.15 0.98 -1.79
N GLY A 3 -23.34 -0.07 -1.61
CA GLY A 3 -22.69 -0.78 -2.74
C GLY A 3 -23.68 -1.32 -3.77
N VAL A 4 -24.82 -1.84 -3.33
CA VAL A 4 -25.88 -2.36 -4.22
C VAL A 4 -26.53 -1.23 -5.02
N LEU A 5 -26.75 -0.07 -4.42
CA LEU A 5 -27.38 1.07 -5.10
C LEU A 5 -26.46 1.68 -6.18
N VAL A 6 -25.16 1.82 -5.86
CA VAL A 6 -24.15 2.31 -6.81
C VAL A 6 -24.00 1.33 -7.98
N GLU A 7 -23.98 0.03 -7.70
CA GLU A 7 -23.96 -1.00 -8.74
C GLU A 7 -25.21 -0.96 -9.62
N GLN A 8 -26.41 -0.87 -9.04
CA GLN A 8 -27.65 -0.76 -9.82
C GLN A 8 -27.67 0.52 -10.67
N ALA A 9 -27.12 1.63 -10.19
CA ALA A 9 -27.00 2.85 -10.98
C ALA A 9 -26.04 2.67 -12.18
N ILE A 10 -24.93 1.95 -12.00
CA ILE A 10 -24.01 1.60 -13.10
C ILE A 10 -24.70 0.72 -14.14
N LEU A 11 -25.48 -0.27 -13.70
CA LEU A 11 -26.20 -1.20 -14.59
C LEU A 11 -27.39 -0.54 -15.29
N ALA A 12 -28.04 0.43 -14.65
CA ALA A 12 -29.14 1.20 -15.23
C ALA A 12 -28.66 2.30 -16.20
N ALA A 13 -27.37 2.59 -16.25
CA ALA A 13 -26.82 3.59 -17.15
C ALA A 13 -27.08 3.20 -18.63
N PRO A 14 -27.64 4.10 -19.46
CA PRO A 14 -27.96 3.80 -20.85
C PRO A 14 -26.75 3.46 -21.72
N THR A 15 -25.56 3.94 -21.34
CA THR A 15 -24.31 3.71 -22.08
C THR A 15 -23.13 3.41 -21.16
N PRO A 16 -22.10 2.70 -21.65
CA PRO A 16 -20.85 2.50 -20.90
C PRO A 16 -20.16 3.80 -20.50
N ARG A 17 -20.31 4.86 -21.31
CA ARG A 17 -19.75 6.19 -21.02
C ARG A 17 -20.43 6.84 -19.81
N GLU A 18 -21.75 6.79 -19.76
CA GLU A 18 -22.52 7.34 -18.62
C GLU A 18 -22.26 6.55 -17.34
N ALA A 19 -22.11 5.23 -17.45
CA ALA A 19 -21.71 4.38 -16.33
C ALA A 19 -20.36 4.81 -15.73
N ARG A 20 -19.35 5.07 -16.58
CA ARG A 20 -18.04 5.60 -16.15
C ARG A 20 -18.18 6.97 -15.50
N GLN A 21 -18.89 7.89 -16.17
CA GLN A 21 -19.07 9.25 -15.66
C GLN A 21 -19.76 9.27 -14.29
N PHE A 22 -20.70 8.35 -14.04
CA PHE A 22 -21.31 8.18 -12.73
C PHE A 22 -20.28 7.78 -11.67
N VAL A 23 -19.42 6.80 -11.96
CA VAL A 23 -18.34 6.38 -11.03
C VAL A 23 -17.35 7.52 -10.80
N ASP A 24 -16.96 8.25 -11.84
CA ASP A 24 -16.04 9.38 -11.73
C ASP A 24 -16.64 10.49 -10.84
N THR A 25 -17.90 10.88 -11.08
CA THR A 25 -18.63 11.88 -10.29
C THR A 25 -18.76 11.43 -8.83
N TYR A 26 -19.12 10.15 -8.60
CA TYR A 26 -19.18 9.59 -7.26
C TYR A 26 -17.82 9.61 -6.56
N THR A 27 -16.74 9.34 -7.30
CA THR A 27 -15.39 9.38 -6.78
C THR A 27 -14.96 10.81 -6.44
N ASP A 28 -15.41 11.81 -7.20
CA ASP A 28 -15.15 13.22 -6.94
C ASP A 28 -15.92 13.73 -5.71
N ASP A 29 -17.18 13.32 -5.56
CA ASP A 29 -18.05 13.76 -4.45
C ASP A 29 -17.65 13.13 -3.10
N TYR A 30 -17.23 11.85 -3.11
CA TYR A 30 -17.01 11.08 -1.87
C TYR A 30 -15.55 10.67 -1.63
N GLY A 31 -14.68 10.86 -2.61
CA GLY A 31 -13.27 10.51 -2.53
C GLY A 31 -12.96 9.05 -2.91
N ILE A 32 -11.70 8.84 -3.31
CA ILE A 32 -11.19 7.57 -3.86
C ILE A 32 -11.36 6.41 -2.88
N ARG A 33 -10.98 6.57 -1.61
CA ARG A 33 -11.05 5.48 -0.62
C ARG A 33 -12.48 4.98 -0.40
N TYR A 34 -13.43 5.90 -0.32
CA TYR A 34 -14.82 5.57 -0.10
C TYR A 34 -15.41 4.88 -1.33
N ALA A 35 -15.17 5.45 -2.52
CA ALA A 35 -15.57 4.84 -3.79
C ALA A 35 -15.02 3.41 -3.94
N ALA A 36 -13.73 3.20 -3.68
CA ALA A 36 -13.11 1.88 -3.75
C ALA A 36 -13.77 0.88 -2.78
N THR A 37 -14.03 1.29 -1.54
CA THR A 37 -14.67 0.43 -0.54
C THR A 37 -16.10 0.04 -0.93
N VAL A 38 -16.89 1.00 -1.41
CA VAL A 38 -18.28 0.77 -1.83
C VAL A 38 -18.35 -0.14 -3.05
N LEU A 39 -17.41 0.02 -3.99
CA LEU A 39 -17.38 -0.72 -5.23
C LEU A 39 -16.73 -2.11 -5.09
N ALA A 40 -15.83 -2.34 -4.12
CA ALA A 40 -15.23 -3.65 -3.89
C ALA A 40 -16.25 -4.76 -3.54
N GLY A 41 -17.41 -4.38 -3.00
CA GLY A 41 -18.46 -5.30 -2.56
C GLY A 41 -19.39 -5.85 -3.65
N THR A 42 -19.05 -5.72 -4.94
CA THR A 42 -19.90 -6.22 -6.03
C THR A 42 -20.07 -7.73 -5.97
N ARG A 43 -21.27 -8.15 -5.58
CA ARG A 43 -21.72 -9.53 -5.65
C ARG A 43 -22.48 -9.67 -6.95
N GLN A 44 -21.94 -10.44 -7.89
CA GLN A 44 -22.68 -10.82 -9.08
C GLN A 44 -22.62 -12.32 -9.31
N ASP A 45 -23.78 -12.83 -9.72
CA ASP A 45 -24.01 -14.20 -10.15
C ASP A 45 -23.29 -14.40 -11.50
N LEU A 46 -22.04 -14.86 -11.45
CA LEU A 46 -21.23 -15.10 -12.65
C LEU A 46 -21.64 -16.38 -13.42
N ASP A 47 -22.58 -17.16 -12.86
CA ASP A 47 -22.99 -18.43 -13.44
C ASP A 47 -23.87 -18.22 -14.68
N SER A 48 -24.57 -17.07 -14.76
CA SER A 48 -25.38 -16.67 -15.91
C SER A 48 -24.63 -15.75 -16.89
N GLU A 49 -25.00 -15.81 -18.17
CA GLU A 49 -24.48 -14.91 -19.21
C GLU A 49 -24.80 -13.44 -18.90
N ALA A 50 -26.01 -13.16 -18.44
CA ALA A 50 -26.43 -11.81 -18.03
C ALA A 50 -25.59 -11.30 -16.84
N GLY A 51 -25.29 -12.16 -15.88
CA GLY A 51 -24.44 -11.78 -14.75
C GLY A 51 -22.99 -11.51 -15.13
N ARG A 52 -22.43 -12.25 -16.10
CA ARG A 52 -21.10 -11.94 -16.66
C ARG A 52 -21.08 -10.61 -17.41
N ALA A 53 -22.09 -10.35 -18.24
CA ALA A 53 -22.19 -9.06 -18.94
C ALA A 53 -22.31 -7.88 -17.97
N ASN A 54 -23.10 -8.04 -16.90
CA ASN A 54 -23.21 -7.05 -15.82
C ASN A 54 -21.86 -6.82 -15.12
N TYR A 55 -21.08 -7.88 -14.93
CA TYR A 55 -19.76 -7.80 -14.30
C TYR A 55 -18.78 -7.02 -15.17
N GLU A 56 -18.74 -7.32 -16.47
CA GLU A 56 -17.90 -6.60 -17.41
C GLU A 56 -18.25 -5.11 -17.49
N GLN A 57 -19.55 -4.77 -17.49
CA GLN A 57 -19.99 -3.37 -17.47
C GLN A 57 -19.54 -2.65 -16.21
N VAL A 58 -19.68 -3.28 -15.05
CA VAL A 58 -19.25 -2.73 -13.76
C VAL A 58 -17.73 -2.55 -13.70
N VAL A 59 -16.96 -3.54 -14.13
CA VAL A 59 -15.48 -3.47 -14.18
C VAL A 59 -15.05 -2.35 -15.12
N SER A 60 -15.64 -2.28 -16.31
CA SER A 60 -15.38 -1.24 -17.30
C SER A 60 -15.75 0.16 -16.80
N ALA A 61 -16.82 0.29 -16.00
CA ALA A 61 -17.22 1.55 -15.39
C ALA A 61 -16.21 2.06 -14.36
N ARG A 62 -15.45 1.16 -13.73
CA ARG A 62 -14.49 1.47 -12.65
C ARG A 62 -13.08 1.78 -13.14
N ALA A 63 -12.82 1.71 -14.45
CA ALA A 63 -11.48 1.94 -15.00
C ALA A 63 -10.87 3.27 -14.53
N GLY A 64 -11.63 4.37 -14.56
CA GLY A 64 -11.17 5.67 -14.10
C GLY A 64 -10.81 5.71 -12.60
N LEU A 65 -11.61 5.05 -11.75
CA LEU A 65 -11.29 4.91 -10.33
C LEU A 65 -10.00 4.10 -10.12
N ARG A 66 -9.81 3.02 -10.87
CA ARG A 66 -8.59 2.21 -10.81
C ARG A 66 -7.36 3.03 -11.18
N ASP A 67 -7.42 3.79 -12.26
CA ASP A 67 -6.33 4.66 -12.68
C ASP A 67 -5.98 5.69 -11.61
N ARG A 68 -7.00 6.31 -11.00
CA ARG A 68 -6.81 7.27 -9.88
C ARG A 68 -6.19 6.62 -8.65
N ILE A 69 -6.58 5.40 -8.30
CA ILE A 69 -5.96 4.63 -7.22
C ILE A 69 -4.48 4.39 -7.54
N THR A 70 -4.16 3.94 -8.75
CA THR A 70 -2.79 3.67 -9.18
C THR A 70 -1.93 4.92 -9.09
N VAL A 71 -2.40 6.04 -9.64
CA VAL A 71 -1.70 7.33 -9.59
C VAL A 71 -1.44 7.77 -8.15
N ALA A 72 -2.43 7.64 -7.26
CA ALA A 72 -2.26 8.00 -5.86
C ALA A 72 -1.27 7.08 -5.12
N CYS A 73 -1.31 5.77 -5.37
CA CYS A 73 -0.36 4.82 -4.79
C CYS A 73 1.08 5.05 -5.31
N VAL A 74 1.23 5.45 -6.59
CA VAL A 74 2.53 5.87 -7.15
C VAL A 74 3.02 7.16 -6.48
N ALA A 75 2.12 8.12 -6.23
CA ALA A 75 2.46 9.33 -5.50
C ALA A 75 2.89 9.03 -4.05
N ASP A 76 2.19 8.12 -3.36
CA ASP A 76 2.57 7.66 -2.02
C ASP A 76 3.97 7.01 -2.02
N LEU A 77 4.30 6.24 -3.05
CA LEU A 77 5.63 5.62 -3.18
C LEU A 77 6.76 6.65 -3.39
N SER A 78 6.47 7.75 -4.06
CA SER A 78 7.46 8.72 -4.55
C SER A 78 7.52 10.03 -3.77
N SER A 79 6.55 10.31 -2.89
CA SER A 79 6.42 11.57 -2.16
C SER A 79 5.97 11.36 -0.72
N THR A 80 5.97 12.43 0.07
CA THR A 80 5.47 12.42 1.44
C THR A 80 3.96 12.62 1.44
N VAL A 81 3.24 11.72 2.11
CA VAL A 81 1.78 11.77 2.27
C VAL A 81 1.45 11.95 3.75
N ASP A 82 0.53 12.87 4.05
CA ASP A 82 0.02 13.06 5.40
C ASP A 82 -0.90 11.91 5.79
N LEU A 83 -0.44 11.06 6.71
CA LEU A 83 -1.24 9.94 7.22
C LEU A 83 -2.33 10.38 8.20
N THR A 84 -2.26 11.59 8.75
CA THR A 84 -3.32 12.13 9.62
C THR A 84 -4.57 12.53 8.83
N ASP A 85 -4.40 12.85 7.55
CA ASP A 85 -5.51 12.98 6.62
C ASP A 85 -6.16 11.61 6.37
N LEU A 86 -7.38 11.42 6.85
CA LEU A 86 -8.15 10.21 6.65
C LEU A 86 -8.55 9.99 5.18
N ALA A 87 -8.57 11.04 4.36
CA ALA A 87 -8.85 10.95 2.93
C ALA A 87 -7.61 10.49 2.13
N ALA A 88 -6.40 10.63 2.68
CA ALA A 88 -5.16 10.30 1.99
C ALA A 88 -5.14 8.84 1.50
N VAL A 89 -4.83 8.69 0.21
CA VAL A 89 -4.79 7.43 -0.50
C VAL A 89 -3.36 6.92 -0.50
N THR A 90 -3.09 5.92 0.33
CA THR A 90 -1.76 5.30 0.48
C THR A 90 -1.81 3.86 0.02
N ILE A 91 -0.68 3.26 -0.32
CA ILE A 91 -0.55 1.86 -0.68
C ILE A 91 -1.14 0.96 0.42
N LEU A 92 -0.83 1.21 1.70
CA LEU A 92 -1.35 0.42 2.82
C LEU A 92 -2.88 0.41 2.90
N ARG A 93 -3.49 1.59 2.80
CA ARG A 93 -4.95 1.76 2.81
C ARG A 93 -5.63 1.17 1.57
N MET A 94 -4.92 1.04 0.46
CA MET A 94 -5.45 0.57 -0.81
C MET A 94 -5.08 -0.88 -1.16
N ALA A 95 -4.18 -1.51 -0.42
CA ALA A 95 -3.59 -2.81 -0.78
C ALA A 95 -4.63 -3.90 -1.10
N GLY A 96 -5.76 -3.93 -0.38
CA GLY A 96 -6.85 -4.88 -0.62
C GLY A 96 -7.69 -4.63 -1.88
N PHE A 97 -7.52 -3.49 -2.54
CA PHE A 97 -8.23 -3.09 -3.76
C PHE A 97 -7.34 -3.10 -5.01
N LEU A 98 -6.03 -3.24 -4.84
CA LEU A 98 -5.06 -3.27 -5.93
C LEU A 98 -5.02 -4.67 -6.54
N ASP A 99 -5.15 -4.74 -7.87
CA ASP A 99 -4.92 -5.98 -8.60
C ASP A 99 -3.51 -6.11 -9.17
N ASN A 100 -3.25 -7.22 -9.87
CA ASN A 100 -1.90 -7.56 -10.32
C ASN A 100 -1.28 -6.52 -11.24
N GLU A 101 -2.04 -5.91 -12.14
CA GLU A 101 -1.54 -4.86 -13.04
C GLU A 101 -1.15 -3.60 -12.25
N GLN A 102 -1.96 -3.22 -11.26
CA GLN A 102 -1.65 -2.08 -10.40
C GLN A 102 -0.43 -2.35 -9.52
N TRP A 103 -0.30 -3.56 -8.98
CA TRP A 103 0.90 -3.97 -8.25
C TRP A 103 2.15 -4.00 -9.14
N GLU A 104 2.04 -4.44 -10.39
CA GLU A 104 3.13 -4.40 -11.36
C GLU A 104 3.54 -2.95 -11.68
N ALA A 105 2.58 -2.04 -11.83
CA ALA A 105 2.87 -0.62 -12.02
C ALA A 105 3.65 -0.02 -10.83
N LEU A 106 3.29 -0.40 -9.59
CA LEU A 106 4.02 0.01 -8.40
C LEU A 106 5.43 -0.59 -8.37
N ALA A 107 5.59 -1.88 -8.72
CA ALA A 107 6.90 -2.53 -8.78
C ALA A 107 7.81 -1.89 -9.84
N CYS A 108 7.29 -1.57 -11.01
CA CYS A 108 8.00 -0.84 -12.05
C CYS A 108 8.44 0.55 -11.57
N THR A 109 7.55 1.27 -10.88
CA THR A 109 7.86 2.57 -10.29
C THR A 109 8.96 2.45 -9.24
N ALA A 110 8.89 1.46 -8.35
CA ALA A 110 9.90 1.22 -7.33
C ALA A 110 11.28 0.92 -7.94
N LYS A 111 11.33 0.08 -8.97
CA LYS A 111 12.58 -0.19 -9.71
C LYS A 111 13.18 1.07 -10.31
N GLN A 112 12.35 1.95 -10.86
CA GLN A 112 12.82 3.23 -11.39
C GLN A 112 13.35 4.14 -10.28
N LEU A 113 12.61 4.28 -9.17
CA LEU A 113 13.06 5.07 -8.01
C LEU A 113 14.40 4.56 -7.45
N ILE A 114 14.58 3.23 -7.38
CA ILE A 114 15.84 2.62 -6.96
C ILE A 114 16.97 2.93 -7.95
N ALA A 115 16.70 2.82 -9.25
CA ALA A 115 17.66 3.20 -10.29
C ALA A 115 18.05 4.70 -10.21
N ASP A 116 17.12 5.55 -9.77
CA ASP A 116 17.33 6.98 -9.56
C ASP A 116 17.99 7.33 -8.20
N GLY A 117 18.26 6.31 -7.37
CA GLY A 117 19.05 6.43 -6.14
C GLY A 117 18.29 6.23 -4.83
N ALA A 118 16.98 5.94 -4.87
CA ALA A 118 16.25 5.54 -3.68
C ALA A 118 16.74 4.17 -3.16
N THR A 119 16.65 3.95 -1.87
CA THR A 119 17.04 2.68 -1.25
C THR A 119 15.81 1.83 -0.91
N PRO A 120 15.93 0.48 -0.91
CA PRO A 120 14.80 -0.40 -0.59
C PRO A 120 14.13 -0.10 0.77
N TRP A 121 14.90 0.26 1.80
CA TRP A 121 14.37 0.56 3.13
C TRP A 121 13.64 1.92 3.21
N GLU A 122 14.02 2.90 2.39
CA GLU A 122 13.27 4.16 2.25
C GLU A 122 11.88 3.92 1.65
N LEU A 123 11.80 3.03 0.66
CA LEU A 123 10.54 2.60 0.08
C LEU A 123 9.73 1.76 1.07
N ALA A 124 10.38 0.87 1.83
CA ALA A 124 9.74 0.03 2.84
C ALA A 124 9.01 0.85 3.93
N GLY A 125 9.47 2.06 4.24
CA GLY A 125 8.76 2.98 5.15
C GLY A 125 7.31 3.28 4.74
N ARG A 126 6.97 3.17 3.44
CA ARG A 126 5.58 3.31 2.93
C ARG A 126 4.69 2.12 3.28
N PHE A 127 5.28 1.01 3.69
CA PHE A 127 4.62 -0.22 4.08
C PHE A 127 4.65 -0.45 5.58
N VAL A 128 5.06 0.54 6.37
CA VAL A 128 4.99 0.52 7.83
C VAL A 128 3.67 1.15 8.26
N GLY A 129 2.84 0.37 8.94
CA GLY A 129 1.53 0.77 9.46
C GLY A 129 1.40 0.48 10.96
N PRO A 130 0.23 0.79 11.56
CA PRO A 130 -0.05 0.44 12.95
C PRO A 130 0.11 -1.07 13.19
N SER A 131 0.78 -1.46 14.27
CA SER A 131 0.89 -2.87 14.63
C SER A 131 -0.46 -3.43 15.07
N PRO A 132 -0.80 -4.68 14.71
CA PRO A 132 -1.91 -5.39 15.35
C PRO A 132 -1.60 -5.78 16.81
N HIS A 133 -0.34 -5.71 17.22
CA HIS A 133 0.13 -6.04 18.57
C HIS A 133 0.21 -4.78 19.43
N LEU A 134 -0.27 -4.86 20.68
CA LEU A 134 -0.38 -3.69 21.56
C LEU A 134 0.96 -3.22 22.13
N ASP A 135 1.97 -4.10 22.12
CA ASP A 135 3.33 -3.85 22.59
C ASP A 135 4.23 -3.18 21.54
N GLU A 136 3.77 -3.10 20.29
CA GLU A 136 4.49 -2.47 19.18
C GLU A 136 3.67 -1.32 18.59
N ARG A 137 4.32 -0.18 18.32
CA ARG A 137 3.62 0.95 17.66
C ARG A 137 3.37 0.65 16.18
N TYR A 138 4.32 0.01 15.52
CA TYR A 138 4.34 -0.20 14.08
C TYR A 138 4.57 -1.66 13.71
N ALA A 139 4.13 -2.04 12.51
CA ALA A 139 4.47 -3.29 11.85
C ALA A 139 4.80 -3.02 10.37
N LEU A 140 5.81 -3.73 9.84
CA LEU A 140 6.11 -3.73 8.41
C LEU A 140 5.24 -4.77 7.69
N HIS A 141 4.45 -4.32 6.71
CA HIS A 141 3.60 -5.17 5.89
C HIS A 141 4.40 -5.88 4.79
N TRP A 142 5.20 -6.87 5.19
CA TRP A 142 6.14 -7.62 4.33
C TRP A 142 5.53 -8.10 3.02
N ASN A 143 4.36 -8.75 3.06
CA ASN A 143 3.72 -9.30 1.87
C ASN A 143 3.38 -8.22 0.83
N SER A 144 3.00 -7.01 1.28
CA SER A 144 2.72 -5.91 0.37
C SER A 144 4.00 -5.28 -0.16
N PHE A 145 5.02 -5.14 0.69
CA PHE A 145 6.31 -4.61 0.30
C PHE A 145 7.02 -5.51 -0.72
N GLU A 146 7.05 -6.82 -0.49
CA GLU A 146 7.74 -7.78 -1.38
C GLU A 146 7.12 -7.84 -2.78
N ARG A 147 5.83 -7.49 -2.93
CA ARG A 147 5.19 -7.35 -4.25
C ARG A 147 5.73 -6.16 -5.04
N VAL A 148 6.26 -5.15 -4.37
CA VAL A 148 6.76 -3.91 -4.97
C VAL A 148 8.28 -3.93 -5.09
N VAL A 149 8.98 -4.38 -4.05
CA VAL A 149 10.43 -4.59 -4.05
C VAL A 149 10.70 -6.03 -3.59
N PRO A 150 11.03 -6.97 -4.51
CA PRO A 150 11.34 -8.34 -4.15
C PRO A 150 12.52 -8.45 -3.18
N SER A 151 12.50 -9.47 -2.31
CA SER A 151 13.54 -9.71 -1.29
C SER A 151 14.96 -9.82 -1.84
N ALA A 152 15.12 -10.29 -3.08
CA ALA A 152 16.40 -10.34 -3.78
C ALA A 152 17.04 -8.95 -3.98
N ASP A 153 16.23 -7.89 -4.01
CA ASP A 153 16.67 -6.52 -4.31
C ASP A 153 16.95 -5.68 -3.04
N TRP A 154 16.70 -6.22 -1.83
CA TRP A 154 16.78 -5.45 -0.58
C TRP A 154 18.19 -5.08 -0.13
N GLN A 155 19.20 -5.84 -0.56
CA GLN A 155 20.61 -5.63 -0.21
C GLN A 155 20.82 -5.47 1.31
N ASN A 156 20.27 -6.36 2.14
CA ASN A 156 20.22 -6.23 3.61
C ASN A 156 21.55 -5.85 4.30
N CYS A 157 22.69 -6.24 3.74
CA CYS A 157 24.02 -5.92 4.28
C CYS A 157 24.41 -4.44 4.18
N THR A 158 23.75 -3.66 3.32
CA THR A 158 24.02 -2.23 3.12
C THR A 158 23.13 -1.34 3.98
N ILE A 159 22.15 -1.92 4.69
CA ILE A 159 21.19 -1.16 5.50
C ILE A 159 21.89 -0.54 6.71
N PRO A 160 21.92 0.80 6.83
CA PRO A 160 22.50 1.47 7.99
C PRO A 160 21.67 1.15 9.24
N ALA A 161 22.31 1.19 10.41
CA ALA A 161 21.53 1.31 11.64
C ALA A 161 21.01 2.76 11.68
N ILE A 162 19.69 2.92 11.69
CA ILE A 162 19.07 4.25 11.70
C ILE A 162 18.45 4.42 13.07
N ASP A 163 18.98 5.36 13.85
CA ASP A 163 18.30 5.77 15.07
C ASP A 163 16.97 6.41 14.68
N PRO A 164 15.85 6.06 15.33
CA PRO A 164 14.60 6.79 15.15
C PRO A 164 14.88 8.29 15.38
N PRO A 165 14.26 9.20 14.61
CA PRO A 165 14.39 10.62 14.89
C PRO A 165 14.07 10.85 16.37
N GLY A 166 15.00 11.47 17.09
CA GLY A 166 14.81 11.74 18.52
C GLY A 166 13.53 12.53 18.72
N ASP A 167 12.79 12.23 19.80
CA ASP A 167 11.58 12.96 20.20
C ASP A 167 11.95 14.42 20.47
N THR A 168 11.94 15.22 19.40
CA THR A 168 12.16 16.66 19.42
C THR A 168 10.84 17.41 19.49
N SER A 169 9.73 16.68 19.41
CA SER A 169 8.38 17.19 19.64
C SER A 169 8.27 17.63 21.10
N ALA A 170 8.17 18.95 21.31
CA ALA A 170 7.73 19.47 22.60
C ALA A 170 6.38 18.81 22.95
N ALA A 171 6.18 18.41 24.22
CA ALA A 171 4.96 17.73 24.65
C ALA A 171 3.69 18.44 24.11
N GLY A 172 3.00 17.79 23.16
CA GLY A 172 1.81 18.32 22.50
C GLY A 172 1.97 18.79 21.05
N ALA A 173 3.17 18.75 20.46
CA ALA A 173 3.36 19.02 19.03
C ALA A 173 2.97 17.79 18.19
N THR A 174 2.16 18.01 17.16
CA THR A 174 1.83 16.97 16.16
C THR A 174 3.04 16.81 15.22
N GLN A 175 3.54 15.58 15.09
CA GLN A 175 4.62 15.22 14.17
C GLN A 175 4.24 15.59 12.73
N THR A 176 5.17 16.18 11.96
CA THR A 176 4.90 16.52 10.56
C THR A 176 4.85 15.25 9.69
N PRO A 177 4.22 15.29 8.50
CA PRO A 177 4.23 14.15 7.58
C PRO A 177 5.64 13.65 7.22
N GLU A 178 6.61 14.55 7.11
CA GLU A 178 8.01 14.21 6.83
C GLU A 178 8.67 13.52 8.02
N GLU A 179 8.41 13.98 9.24
CA GLU A 179 8.93 13.37 10.47
C GLU A 179 8.30 11.98 10.70
N ASP A 180 6.99 11.82 10.46
CA ASP A 180 6.30 10.53 10.52
C ASP A 180 6.90 9.55 9.51
N LEU A 181 7.14 10.02 8.29
CA LEU A 181 7.74 9.19 7.27
C LEU A 181 9.18 8.80 7.62
N ALA A 182 9.99 9.72 8.14
CA ALA A 182 11.35 9.44 8.56
C ALA A 182 11.39 8.40 9.68
N GLU A 183 10.47 8.47 10.66
CA GLU A 183 10.32 7.47 11.72
C GLU A 183 10.00 6.08 11.14
N ARG A 184 9.07 6.01 10.18
CA ARG A 184 8.71 4.76 9.50
C ARG A 184 9.86 4.19 8.66
N ILE A 185 10.64 5.02 7.99
CA ILE A 185 11.84 4.59 7.26
C ILE A 185 12.89 4.02 8.23
N ALA A 186 13.13 4.70 9.36
CA ALA A 186 14.06 4.21 10.37
C ALA A 186 13.62 2.84 10.94
N TYR A 187 12.33 2.70 11.26
CA TYR A 187 11.75 1.43 11.69
C TYR A 187 11.94 0.33 10.64
N ALA A 188 11.58 0.60 9.37
CA ALA A 188 11.69 -0.37 8.29
C ALA A 188 13.15 -0.82 8.09
N ALA A 189 14.11 0.12 8.08
CA ALA A 189 15.53 -0.19 7.96
C ALA A 189 16.00 -1.13 9.07
N ASN A 190 15.67 -0.84 10.33
CA ASN A 190 16.08 -1.68 11.46
C ASN A 190 15.47 -3.09 11.41
N VAL A 191 14.19 -3.19 11.06
CA VAL A 191 13.48 -4.47 10.93
C VAL A 191 14.03 -5.30 9.75
N MET A 192 14.28 -4.67 8.60
CA MET A 192 14.90 -5.32 7.43
C MET A 192 16.31 -5.81 7.72
N LYS A 193 17.12 -5.00 8.41
CA LYS A 193 18.46 -5.38 8.83
C LYS A 193 18.45 -6.57 9.78
N ALA A 194 17.54 -6.59 10.75
CA ALA A 194 17.39 -7.70 11.67
C ALA A 194 16.94 -9.00 10.96
N ASN A 195 16.05 -8.89 9.96
CA ASN A 195 15.61 -10.03 9.17
C ASN A 195 16.73 -10.61 8.27
N GLY A 196 17.65 -9.77 7.78
CA GLY A 196 18.82 -10.22 7.02
C GLY A 196 19.97 -10.77 7.87
N ALA A 197 19.93 -10.61 9.19
CA ALA A 197 20.88 -11.21 10.11
C ALA A 197 20.47 -12.67 10.39
N ASP A 198 21.00 -13.59 9.59
CA ASP A 198 20.83 -15.04 9.76
C ASP A 198 21.12 -15.47 11.22
N PRO A 199 20.28 -16.28 11.89
CA PRO A 199 20.59 -16.84 13.20
C PRO A 199 21.51 -18.06 13.03
N LEU A 200 22.78 -17.85 12.69
CA LEU A 200 23.79 -18.92 12.67
C LEU A 200 25.09 -18.50 13.36
N ALA A 201 25.11 -18.74 14.66
CA ALA A 201 26.30 -19.31 15.29
C ALA A 201 25.84 -20.44 16.24
N PRO A 202 25.94 -21.73 15.86
CA PRO A 202 26.12 -22.74 16.88
C PRO A 202 27.41 -22.37 17.61
N THR A 203 27.30 -22.13 18.91
CA THR A 203 28.46 -21.99 19.80
C THR A 203 29.36 -23.20 19.58
N SER A 204 30.53 -22.97 18.99
CA SER A 204 31.62 -23.93 18.96
C SER A 204 31.94 -24.30 20.41
N SER A 205 31.36 -25.37 20.92
CA SER A 205 31.78 -25.99 22.16
C SER A 205 33.10 -26.69 21.91
N THR A 206 34.18 -25.91 22.04
CA THR A 206 35.52 -26.41 22.32
C THR A 206 35.54 -27.04 23.71
N THR A 207 35.68 -28.37 23.78
CA THR A 207 36.29 -29.08 24.92
C THR A 207 36.62 -30.48 24.41
N SER A 208 37.86 -30.72 23.99
CA SER A 208 39.02 -31.14 24.80
C SER A 208 39.18 -32.66 24.78
N SER A 209 40.29 -33.08 24.18
CA SER A 209 40.89 -34.40 24.27
C SER A 209 41.04 -34.86 25.73
N HIS A 210 40.74 -36.13 25.99
CA HIS A 210 41.53 -36.99 26.86
C HIS A 210 41.31 -38.46 26.48
#